data_AF-A0A8T6QGT0-F1
#
_entry.id   AF-A0A8T6QGT0-F1
#
_cell.length_a   1.000
_cell.length_b   1.000
_cell.length_c   1.000
_cell.angle_alpha   90.00
_cell.angle_beta   90.00
_cell.angle_gamma   90.00
#
_symmetry.space_group_name_H-M   'P 1'
#
loop_
_entity.id
_entity.type
_entity.pdbx_description
1 polymer ?
#
loop_
_entity_poly.entity_id
_entity_poly.type
_entity_poly.pdbx_seq_one_letter_code
_entity_poly.pdbx_strand_id
1 'polypeptide(L)' 'YGPLAWGAQLGWQRILRLLENLQHHYGEERYRPCSLLRQRALLESGYES' A
#
# COMPACT_ATOMS: atom_id res chain seq x y z
N TYR A 1 4.78 1.48 -18.69
CA TYR A 1 4.43 0.83 -17.42
C TYR A 1 4.19 1.92 -16.38
N GLY A 2 2.98 2.02 -15.84
CA GLY A 2 2.62 3.07 -14.88
C GLY A 2 2.85 2.65 -13.42
N PRO A 3 2.79 3.60 -12.47
CA PRO A 3 2.96 3.33 -11.03
C PRO A 3 1.93 2.32 -10.49
N LEU A 4 0.77 2.23 -11.14
CA LEU A 4 -0.28 1.24 -10.86
C LEU A 4 0.14 -0.20 -11.18
N ALA A 5 0.71 -0.43 -12.36
CA ALA A 5 1.16 -1.76 -12.76
C ALA A 5 2.35 -2.20 -11.90
N TRP A 6 3.23 -1.26 -11.56
CA TRP A 6 4.36 -1.51 -10.68
C TRP A 6 3.91 -1.84 -9.24
N GLY A 7 2.91 -1.11 -8.72
CA GLY A 7 2.31 -1.40 -7.41
C GLY A 7 1.67 -2.79 -7.35
N ALA A 8 0.99 -3.21 -8.41
CA ALA A 8 0.45 -4.56 -8.51
C ALA A 8 1.53 -5.65 -8.62
N GLN A 9 2.66 -5.38 -9.30
CA GLN A 9 3.79 -6.32 -9.36
C GLN A 9 4.55 -6.44 -8.03
N LEU A 10 4.61 -5.34 -7.25
CA LEU A 10 5.28 -5.30 -5.95
C LEU A 10 4.43 -5.84 -4.79
N GLY A 11 3.12 -5.89 -4.97
CA GLY A 11 2.14 -6.21 -3.95
C GLY A 11 1.68 -4.96 -3.21
N TRP A 12 0.40 -4.61 -3.37
CA TRP A 12 -0.22 -3.48 -2.68
C TRP A 12 -0.17 -3.62 -1.16
N GLN A 13 -0.30 -4.84 -0.64
CA GLN A 13 -0.15 -5.11 0.79
C GLN A 13 1.25 -4.75 1.33
N ARG A 14 2.29 -4.97 0.53
CA ARG A 14 3.67 -4.70 0.93
C ARG A 14 3.93 -3.19 0.98
N ILE A 15 3.41 -2.46 0.01
CA ILE A 15 3.48 -0.99 -0.04
C ILE A 15 2.71 -0.38 1.13
N LEU A 16 1.51 -0.91 1.43
CA LEU A 16 0.72 -0.47 2.58
C LEU A 16 1.46 -0.65 3.90
N ARG A 17 2.00 -1.85 4.16
CA ARG A 17 2.78 -2.13 5.38
C ARG A 17 4.03 -1.27 5.49
N LEU A 18 4.71 -0.98 4.38
CA LEU A 18 5.88 -0.10 4.37
C LEU A 18 5.48 1.33 4.80
N LEU A 19 4.41 1.87 4.23
CA LEU A 19 3.92 3.21 4.58
C LEU A 19 3.42 3.28 6.02
N GLU A 20 2.75 2.24 6.52
CA GLU A 20 2.33 2.16 7.92
C GLU A 20 3.53 2.11 8.87
N ASN A 21 4.57 1.35 8.54
CA ASN A 21 5.81 1.33 9.31
C ASN A 21 6.54 2.67 9.26
N LEU A 22 6.60 3.33 8.09
CA LEU A 22 7.21 4.65 7.95
C LEU A 22 6.43 5.71 8.74
N GLN A 23 5.11 5.69 8.66
CA GLN A 23 4.27 6.57 9.47
C GLN A 23 4.49 6.32 10.97
N HIS A 24 4.56 5.06 11.40
CA HIS A 24 4.76 4.72 12.80
C HIS A 24 6.15 5.13 13.31
N HIS A 25 7.19 4.97 12.47
CA HIS A 25 8.57 5.22 12.84
C HIS A 25 8.95 6.71 12.79
N TYR A 26 8.47 7.44 11.78
CA TYR A 26 8.80 8.85 11.58
C TYR A 26 7.72 9.81 12.14
N GLY A 27 6.50 9.32 12.38
CA GLY A 27 5.40 10.14 12.90
C GLY A 27 4.88 11.22 11.94
N GLU A 28 5.37 11.26 10.69
CA GLU A 28 4.99 12.27 9.72
C GLU A 28 3.72 11.88 8.96
N GLU A 29 2.75 12.81 8.87
CA GLU A 29 1.52 12.63 8.08
C GLU A 29 1.76 12.41 6.58
N ARG A 30 2.96 12.73 6.08
CA ARG A 30 3.35 12.53 4.68
C ARG A 30 3.32 11.06 4.26
N TYR A 31 3.52 10.14 5.20
CA TYR A 31 3.48 8.69 4.95
C TYR A 31 2.10 8.08 5.20
N ARG A 32 1.08 8.89 5.49
CA ARG A 32 -0.26 8.37 5.76
C ARG A 32 -0.77 7.64 4.52
N PRO A 33 -1.05 6.32 4.62
CA PRO A 33 -1.54 5.58 3.48
C PRO A 33 -2.91 6.14 3.06
N CYS A 34 -3.06 6.48 1.78
CA CYS A 34 -4.34 6.92 1.24
C CYS A 34 -5.38 5.79 1.30
N SER A 35 -6.65 6.13 1.51
CA SER A 35 -7.75 5.15 1.56
C SER A 35 -7.80 4.26 0.32
N LEU A 36 -7.47 4.80 -0.86
CA LEU A 36 -7.41 4.05 -2.11
C LEU A 36 -6.33 2.95 -2.10
N LEU A 37 -5.19 3.18 -1.44
CA LEU A 37 -4.13 2.18 -1.30
C LEU A 37 -4.59 1.00 -0.43
N ARG A 38 -5.29 1.31 0.67
CA ARG A 38 -5.91 0.27 1.53
C ARG A 38 -6.94 -0.55 0.77
N GLN A 39 -7.80 0.11 -0.02
CA GLN A 39 -8.76 -0.61 -0.85
C GLN A 39 -8.08 -1.51 -1.89
N ARG A 40 -6.98 -1.07 -2.51
CA ARG A 40 -6.20 -1.88 -3.44
C ARG A 40 -5.56 -3.09 -2.76
N ALA A 41 -4.97 -2.90 -1.58
CA ALA A 41 -4.40 -3.98 -0.79
C ALA A 41 -5.48 -5.01 -0.37
N LEU A 42 -6.68 -4.55 -0.03
CA LEU A 42 -7.81 -5.42 0.30
C LEU A 42 -8.31 -6.20 -0.93
N LEU A 43 -8.46 -5.54 -2.07
CA LEU A 43 -8.87 -6.18 -3.32
C LEU A 43 -7.85 -7.23 -3.79
N GLU A 44 -6.56 -6.96 -3.63
CA GLU A 44 -5.48 -7.93 -3.87
C GLU A 44 -5.59 -9.13 -2.92
N SER A 45 -5.77 -8.90 -1.61
CA SER A 45 -5.94 -9.98 -0.63
C SER A 45 -7.15 -10.87 -0.88
N GLY A 46 -8.21 -10.32 -1.47
CA GLY A 46 -9.40 -11.07 -1.85
C GLY A 46 -9.28 -11.79 -3.21
N TYR A 47 -8.29 -11.43 -4.03
CA TYR A 47 -7.99 -12.09 -5.31
C TYR A 47 -7.05 -13.29 -5.15
N GLU A 48 -6.24 -13.30 -4.09
CA GLU A 48 -5.36 -14.43 -3.73
C GLU A 48 -6.08 -15.53 -2.93
N SER A 49 -7.41 -15.46 -2.76
CA SER A 49 -8.22 -16.38 -1.96
C SER A 49 -9.13 -17.30 -2.76
#